data_AF-G5QBH8-F1
#
_entry.id   AF-G5QBH8-F1
#
_cell.length_a   1.000
_cell.length_b   1.000
_cell.length_c   1.000
_cell.angle_alpha   90.00
_cell.angle_beta   90.00
_cell.angle_gamma   90.00
#
_symmetry.space_group_name_H-M   'P 1'
#
loop_
_entity.id
_entity.type
_entity.pdbx_description
1 polymer ?
#
loop_
_entity_poly.entity_id
_entity_poly.type
_entity_poly.pdbx_seq_one_letter_code
_entity_poly.pdbx_strand_id
1 'polypeptide(L)'
;MDKIEVRGARTHNLKNINLVIPRDKLIVVTGLSGSGKSSLAFDTLYAEGQRRYVESLSAYARQFLSLMEKPDVDHIEGLSPAISIEQKSTSHNPRSTVGTITEIHDYLRLLFARVDDYLRLLFALVYTRHFSRREL
;
A
#
# COMPACT_ATOMS: atom_id res chain seq x y z
N MET A 1 -15.33 6.21 18.20
CA MET A 1 -14.07 5.78 18.86
C MET A 1 -12.96 6.70 18.39
N ASP A 2 -12.50 7.57 19.27
CA ASP A 2 -11.52 8.65 19.07
C ASP A 2 -10.10 8.26 19.52
N LYS A 3 -9.91 7.03 20.00
CA LYS A 3 -8.63 6.52 20.52
C LYS A 3 -8.41 5.05 20.14
N ILE A 4 -7.15 4.65 20.16
CA ILE A 4 -6.66 3.28 20.09
C ILE A 4 -6.18 2.91 21.49
N GLU A 5 -6.77 1.89 22.10
CA GLU A 5 -6.32 1.38 23.40
C GLU A 5 -5.50 0.13 23.20
N VAL A 6 -4.29 0.08 23.74
CA VAL A 6 -3.43 -1.09 23.74
C VAL A 6 -3.19 -1.50 25.18
N ARG A 7 -3.45 -2.78 25.50
CA ARG A 7 -3.26 -3.35 26.82
C ARG A 7 -2.35 -4.56 26.78
N GLY A 8 -1.36 -4.57 27.66
CA GLY A 8 -0.44 -5.66 27.89
C GLY A 8 0.43 -6.01 26.68
N ALA A 9 0.97 -5.02 25.97
CA ALA A 9 1.87 -5.30 24.84
C ALA A 9 3.22 -5.82 25.33
N ARG A 10 3.61 -7.00 24.84
CA ARG A 10 4.80 -7.78 25.22
C ARG A 10 5.63 -8.27 24.03
N THR A 11 5.29 -7.86 22.81
CA THR A 11 6.04 -8.19 21.61
C THR A 11 7.54 -7.85 21.76
N HIS A 12 8.42 -8.82 21.49
CA HIS A 12 9.86 -8.70 21.68
C HIS A 12 10.28 -8.29 23.10
N ASN A 13 10.80 -7.08 23.27
CA ASN A 13 11.33 -6.59 24.54
C ASN A 13 10.36 -5.65 25.28
N LEU A 14 9.13 -5.49 24.79
CA LEU A 14 8.10 -4.69 25.45
C LEU A 14 7.76 -5.28 26.83
N LYS A 15 7.63 -4.41 27.83
CA LYS A 15 7.48 -4.80 29.23
C LYS A 15 6.04 -4.71 29.71
N ASN A 16 5.14 -5.44 29.03
CA ASN A 16 3.71 -5.48 29.35
C ASN A 16 3.07 -4.08 29.41
N ILE A 17 3.28 -3.28 28.36
CA ILE A 17 2.93 -1.86 28.37
C ILE A 17 1.45 -1.65 28.04
N ASN A 18 0.85 -0.65 28.68
CA ASN A 18 -0.49 -0.14 28.38
C ASN A 18 -0.38 1.28 27.87
N LEU A 19 -1.10 1.62 26.80
CA LEU A 19 -1.06 2.95 26.19
C LEU A 19 -2.37 3.26 25.48
N VAL A 20 -2.65 4.56 25.42
CA VAL A 20 -3.80 5.12 24.71
C VAL A 20 -3.27 6.09 23.67
N ILE A 21 -3.60 5.84 22.40
CA ILE A 21 -3.17 6.64 21.26
C ILE A 21 -4.39 7.40 20.71
N PRO A 22 -4.36 8.74 20.61
CA PRO A 22 -5.45 9.50 19.99
C PRO A 22 -5.51 9.20 18.49
N ARG A 23 -6.70 8.92 17.95
CA ARG A 23 -6.91 8.74 16.51
C ARG A 23 -6.86 10.07 15.77
N ASP A 24 -6.65 10.00 14.46
CA ASP A 24 -6.67 11.16 13.55
C ASP A 24 -5.65 12.25 13.91
N LYS A 25 -4.52 11.80 14.49
CA LYS A 25 -3.36 12.64 14.84
C LYS A 25 -2.09 12.07 14.25
N LEU A 26 -1.11 12.95 14.01
CA LEU A 26 0.25 12.53 13.77
C LEU A 26 0.89 12.13 15.11
N ILE A 27 1.09 10.84 15.32
CA ILE A 27 1.75 10.31 16.51
C ILE A 27 3.20 9.99 16.17
N VAL A 28 4.12 10.46 17.02
CA VAL A 28 5.55 10.18 16.90
C VAL A 28 5.96 9.32 18.08
N VAL A 29 6.47 8.11 17.78
CA VAL A 29 7.07 7.22 18.79
C VAL A 29 8.57 7.46 18.82
N THR A 30 9.09 7.96 19.95
CA THR A 30 10.50 8.33 20.13
C THR A 30 11.15 7.55 21.27
N GLY A 31 12.48 7.58 21.35
CA GLY A 31 13.28 6.86 22.33
C GLY A 31 14.61 6.33 21.78
N LEU A 32 15.51 5.92 22.68
CA LEU A 32 16.83 5.37 22.35
C LEU A 32 16.74 4.13 21.45
N SER A 33 17.80 3.84 20.69
CA SER A 33 17.88 2.59 19.92
C SER A 33 17.64 1.37 20.81
N GLY A 34 16.87 0.40 20.33
CA GLY A 34 16.49 -0.79 21.10
C GLY A 34 15.40 -0.59 22.16
N SER A 35 14.83 0.61 22.33
CA SER A 35 13.78 0.86 23.34
C SER A 35 12.43 0.19 23.07
N GLY A 36 12.26 -0.52 21.94
CA GLY A 36 11.01 -1.17 21.56
C GLY A 36 10.06 -0.34 20.69
N LYS A 37 10.53 0.76 20.08
CA LYS A 37 9.72 1.60 19.17
C LYS A 37 9.18 0.80 17.98
N SER A 38 10.08 0.09 17.30
CA SER A 38 9.72 -0.73 16.14
C SER A 38 8.85 -1.90 16.58
N SER A 39 9.15 -2.51 17.73
CA SER A 39 8.31 -3.55 18.33
C SER A 39 6.88 -3.08 18.51
N LEU A 40 6.67 -1.88 19.07
CA LEU A 40 5.34 -1.33 19.25
C LEU A 40 4.67 -0.94 17.93
N ALA A 41 5.38 -0.22 17.04
CA ALA A 41 4.79 0.36 15.84
C ALA A 41 4.53 -0.69 14.73
N PHE A 42 5.55 -1.50 14.42
CA PHE A 42 5.51 -2.47 13.33
C PHE A 42 5.06 -3.84 13.82
N ASP A 43 5.74 -4.37 14.84
CA ASP A 43 5.54 -5.77 15.25
C ASP A 43 4.27 -5.95 16.09
N THR A 44 3.72 -4.90 16.72
CA THR A 44 2.45 -4.95 17.45
C THR A 44 1.30 -4.26 16.70
N LEU A 45 1.36 -2.94 16.51
CA LEU A 45 0.24 -2.16 15.98
C LEU A 45 -0.06 -2.47 14.51
N TYR A 46 0.96 -2.42 13.65
CA TYR A 46 0.79 -2.74 12.24
C TYR A 46 0.43 -4.21 12.03
N ALA A 47 1.12 -5.13 12.71
CA ALA A 47 0.83 -6.56 12.64
C ALA A 47 -0.64 -6.88 13.00
N GLU A 48 -1.17 -6.35 14.11
CA GLU A 48 -2.59 -6.51 14.47
C GLU A 48 -3.53 -5.85 13.47
N GLY A 49 -3.20 -4.64 13.01
CA GLY A 49 -4.05 -3.89 12.07
C GLY A 49 -4.21 -4.63 10.75
N GLN A 50 -3.10 -5.17 10.22
CA GLN A 50 -3.11 -5.98 9.01
C GLN A 50 -3.78 -7.34 9.25
N ARG A 51 -3.49 -8.04 10.37
CA ARG A 51 -4.11 -9.34 10.69
C ARG A 51 -5.63 -9.24 10.72
N ARG A 52 -6.18 -8.26 11.44
CA ARG A 52 -7.64 -8.04 11.53
C ARG A 52 -8.27 -7.69 10.19
N TYR A 53 -7.55 -6.90 9.38
CA TYR A 53 -8.02 -6.58 8.03
C TYR A 53 -8.12 -7.85 7.16
N VAL A 54 -7.08 -8.69 7.16
CA VAL A 54 -7.09 -9.97 6.42
C VAL A 54 -8.16 -10.92 6.95
N GLU A 55 -8.40 -10.96 8.25
CA GLU A 55 -9.46 -11.77 8.87
C GLU A 55 -10.88 -11.35 8.46
N SER A 56 -11.07 -10.08 8.12
CA SER A 56 -12.34 -9.56 7.60
C SER A 56 -12.62 -9.95 6.14
N LEU A 57 -11.62 -10.48 5.41
CA LEU A 57 -11.76 -10.91 4.03
C LEU A 57 -12.40 -12.32 3.93
N SER A 58 -12.88 -12.63 2.72
CA SER A 58 -13.48 -13.93 2.41
C SER A 58 -12.53 -15.08 2.75
N ALA A 59 -13.10 -16.24 3.11
CA ALA A 59 -12.31 -17.44 3.41
C ALA A 59 -11.41 -17.84 2.23
N TYR A 60 -11.85 -17.57 0.99
CA TYR A 60 -11.08 -17.78 -0.22
C TYR A 60 -9.88 -16.82 -0.32
N ALA A 61 -10.08 -15.51 -0.08
CA ALA A 61 -8.99 -14.53 -0.13
C ALA A 61 -7.91 -14.82 0.93
N ARG A 62 -8.30 -15.33 2.10
CA ARG A 62 -7.37 -15.73 3.17
C ARG A 62 -6.40 -16.84 2.77
N GLN A 63 -6.71 -17.66 1.75
CA GLN A 63 -5.80 -18.71 1.28
C GLN A 63 -4.56 -18.16 0.57
N PHE A 64 -4.66 -16.96 -0.02
CA PHE A 64 -3.58 -16.34 -0.81
C PHE A 64 -2.79 -15.28 -0.03
N LEU A 65 -3.24 -14.94 1.17
CA LEU A 65 -2.64 -13.90 1.99
C LEU A 65 -1.87 -14.54 3.13
N SER A 66 -0.59 -14.18 3.27
CA SER A 66 0.20 -14.55 4.43
C SER A 66 -0.48 -14.00 5.68
N LEU A 67 -0.89 -14.89 6.58
CA LEU A 67 -1.36 -14.49 7.89
C LEU A 67 -0.17 -13.94 8.67
N MET A 68 -0.29 -12.69 9.11
CA MET A 68 0.66 -12.09 10.06
C MET A 68 0.60 -12.88 11.36
N GLU A 69 1.75 -13.14 11.97
CA GLU A 69 1.81 -13.74 13.30
C GLU A 69 1.08 -12.82 14.29
N LYS A 70 0.24 -13.41 15.15
CA LYS A 70 -0.48 -12.64 16.16
C LYS A 70 0.53 -12.14 17.20
N PRO A 71 0.70 -10.82 17.39
CA PRO A 71 1.63 -10.33 18.38
C PRO A 71 1.16 -10.62 19.81
N ASP A 72 2.14 -10.73 20.71
CA ASP A 72 1.86 -10.88 22.14
C ASP A 72 1.34 -9.57 22.74
N VAL A 73 0.02 -9.46 22.80
CA VAL A 73 -0.74 -8.34 23.40
C VAL A 73 -2.06 -8.88 23.95
N ASP A 74 -2.49 -8.38 25.11
CA ASP A 74 -3.76 -8.84 25.72
C ASP A 74 -4.97 -8.32 24.96
N HIS A 75 -4.96 -7.03 24.64
CA HIS A 75 -6.07 -6.41 23.94
C HIS A 75 -5.64 -5.16 23.16
N ILE A 76 -6.19 -5.00 21.96
CA ILE A 76 -6.13 -3.72 21.24
C ILE A 76 -7.54 -3.37 20.75
N GLU A 77 -8.01 -2.17 21.08
CA GLU A 77 -9.31 -1.63 20.67
C GLU A 77 -9.13 -0.39 19.80
N GLY A 78 -10.06 -0.13 18.88
CA GLY A 78 -10.02 1.08 18.05
C GLY A 78 -8.85 1.10 17.07
N LEU A 79 -8.36 -0.05 16.62
CA LEU A 79 -7.30 -0.12 15.61
C LEU A 79 -7.91 -0.12 14.19
N SER A 80 -7.37 0.71 13.30
CA SER A 80 -7.75 0.72 11.88
C SER A 80 -6.95 -0.34 11.10
N PRO A 81 -7.39 -0.74 9.89
CA PRO A 81 -6.49 -1.38 8.93
C PRO A 81 -5.22 -0.54 8.79
N ALA A 82 -4.07 -1.20 8.87
CA ALA A 82 -2.77 -0.55 8.94
C ALA A 82 -1.94 -0.81 7.68
N ILE A 83 -1.15 0.17 7.27
CA ILE A 83 -0.19 0.09 6.18
C ILE A 83 1.17 0.50 6.75
N SER A 84 2.20 -0.33 6.56
CA SER A 84 3.58 0.05 6.90
C SER A 84 4.26 0.67 5.68
N ILE A 85 4.99 1.75 5.92
CA ILE A 85 5.89 2.37 4.94
C ILE A 85 7.28 2.30 5.58
N GLU A 86 8.05 1.31 5.16
CA GLU A 86 9.40 1.02 5.66
C GLU A 86 10.44 1.33 4.59
N GLN A 87 11.65 1.70 5.02
CA GLN A 87 12.82 1.72 4.15
C GLN A 87 13.37 0.28 3.95
N LYS A 88 12.54 -0.65 3.46
CA LYS A 88 13.05 -1.94 2.98
C LYS A 88 13.69 -1.71 1.61
N SER A 89 14.81 -2.38 1.36
CA SER A 89 15.49 -2.29 0.06
C SER A 89 14.51 -2.65 -1.04
N THR A 90 14.26 -1.69 -1.94
CA THR A 90 13.49 -1.94 -3.15
C THR A 90 14.20 -3.05 -3.93
N SER A 91 13.47 -4.10 -4.29
CA SER A 91 13.95 -5.18 -5.13
C SER A 91 14.78 -4.63 -6.30
N HIS A 92 16.05 -5.04 -6.39
CA HIS A 92 16.96 -4.67 -7.47
C HIS A 92 16.64 -5.48 -8.72
N ASN A 93 15.49 -5.22 -9.32
CA ASN A 93 15.17 -5.69 -10.65
C ASN A 93 15.60 -4.61 -11.66
N PRO A 94 16.52 -4.88 -12.60
CA PRO A 94 16.98 -3.90 -13.58
C PRO A 94 15.88 -3.38 -14.51
N ARG A 95 14.71 -4.05 -14.57
CA ARG A 95 13.52 -3.59 -15.30
C ARG A 95 12.60 -2.70 -14.47
N SER A 96 12.89 -2.54 -13.17
CA SER A 96 12.12 -1.68 -12.27
C SER A 96 12.67 -0.26 -12.33
N THR A 97 11.81 0.69 -12.67
CA THR A 97 12.10 2.13 -12.68
C THR A 97 11.08 2.86 -11.81
N VAL A 98 11.33 4.14 -11.54
CA VAL A 98 10.34 4.99 -10.84
C VAL A 98 8.98 4.95 -11.56
N GLY A 99 8.98 4.95 -12.89
CA GLY A 99 7.75 4.88 -13.69
C GLY A 99 6.97 3.58 -13.53
N THR A 100 7.63 2.45 -13.33
CA THR A 100 6.96 1.16 -13.11
C THR A 100 6.51 0.98 -11.67
N ILE A 101 7.28 1.46 -10.68
CA ILE A 101 6.92 1.35 -9.25
C ILE A 101 5.71 2.23 -8.92
N THR A 102 5.63 3.42 -9.55
CA THR A 102 4.50 4.35 -9.37
C THR A 102 3.34 4.10 -10.32
N GLU A 103 3.42 3.06 -11.16
CA GLU A 103 2.46 2.71 -12.22
C GLU A 103 2.24 3.79 -13.30
N ILE A 104 2.93 4.95 -13.24
CA ILE A 104 2.87 6.02 -14.25
C ILE A 104 3.15 5.48 -15.65
N HIS A 105 4.10 4.56 -15.77
CA HIS A 105 4.43 3.93 -17.05
C HIS A 105 3.23 3.20 -17.68
N ASP A 106 2.36 2.59 -16.88
CA ASP A 106 1.18 1.90 -17.39
C ASP A 106 0.11 2.88 -17.90
N TYR A 107 -0.06 4.01 -17.20
CA TYR A 107 -0.88 5.12 -17.71
C TYR A 107 -0.33 5.67 -19.02
N LEU A 108 0.99 5.86 -19.12
CA LEU A 108 1.62 6.30 -20.37
C LEU A 108 1.41 5.30 -21.49
N ARG A 109 1.55 3.99 -21.25
CA ARG A 109 1.28 2.96 -22.25
C ARG A 109 -0.17 3.03 -22.77
N LEU A 110 -1.14 3.19 -21.86
CA LEU A 110 -2.54 3.34 -22.23
C LEU A 110 -2.82 4.64 -23.00
N LEU A 111 -2.10 5.72 -22.66
CA LEU A 111 -2.19 7.00 -23.37
C LEU A 111 -1.64 6.87 -24.79
N PHE A 112 -0.41 6.37 -24.95
CA PHE A 112 0.24 6.25 -26.27
C PHE A 112 -0.48 5.25 -27.18
N ALA A 113 -0.99 4.14 -26.64
CA ALA A 113 -1.80 3.21 -27.42
C ALA A 113 -3.05 3.89 -28.00
N ARG A 114 -3.74 4.72 -27.21
CA ARG A 114 -4.93 5.45 -27.66
C ARG A 114 -4.62 6.57 -28.64
N VAL A 115 -3.54 7.33 -28.41
CA VAL A 115 -3.14 8.42 -29.31
C VAL A 115 -2.73 7.89 -30.69
N ASP A 116 -2.09 6.72 -30.76
CA ASP A 116 -1.76 6.09 -32.05
C ASP A 116 -3.04 5.75 -32.86
N ASP A 117 -4.09 5.26 -32.21
CA ASP A 117 -5.39 5.02 -32.87
C ASP A 117 -5.99 6.30 -33.48
N TYR A 118 -5.91 7.43 -32.75
CA TYR A 118 -6.38 8.72 -33.26
C TYR A 118 -5.51 9.25 -34.41
N LEU A 119 -4.18 9.10 -34.32
CA LEU A 119 -3.28 9.52 -35.39
C LEU A 119 -3.50 8.70 -36.67
N ARG A 120 -3.74 7.38 -36.55
CA ARG A 120 -4.11 6.52 -37.69
C ARG A 120 -5.41 6.98 -38.35
N LEU A 121 -6.44 7.31 -37.56
CA LEU A 121 -7.71 7.82 -38.09
C LEU A 121 -7.55 9.16 -38.80
N LEU A 122 -6.76 10.08 -38.23
CA LEU A 122 -6.52 11.40 -38.82
C LEU A 122 -5.76 11.28 -40.15
N PHE A 123 -4.73 10.43 -40.21
CA PHE A 123 -4.01 10.13 -41.45
C PHE A 123 -4.90 9.46 -42.50
N ALA A 124 -5.73 8.49 -42.11
CA ALA A 124 -6.69 7.88 -43.02
C ALA A 124 -7.64 8.93 -43.61
N LEU A 125 -8.22 9.80 -42.77
CA LEU A 125 -9.18 10.82 -43.19
C LEU A 125 -8.56 11.89 -44.11
N VAL A 126 -7.28 12.24 -43.90
CA VAL A 126 -6.52 13.11 -44.81
C VAL A 126 -6.21 12.42 -46.14
N TYR A 127 -5.80 11.14 -46.12
CA TYR A 127 -5.51 10.39 -47.34
C TYR A 127 -6.76 10.09 -48.18
N THR A 128 -7.89 9.73 -47.57
CA THR A 128 -9.13 9.46 -48.33
C THR A 128 -9.65 10.73 -49.01
N ARG A 129 -9.52 11.90 -48.34
CA ARG A 129 -9.91 13.20 -48.94
C ARG A 129 -9.02 13.65 -50.08
N HIS A 130 -7.76 13.23 -50.13
CA HIS A 130 -6.86 13.53 -51.25
C HIS A 130 -7.09 12.64 -52.48
N PHE A 131 -7.58 11.40 -52.30
CA PHE A 131 -7.86 10.51 -53.42
C PHE A 131 -9.19 10.86 -54.14
N SER A 132 -10.23 11.24 -53.39
CA SER A 132 -11.55 11.58 -53.96
C SER A 132 -11.60 12.91 -54.76
N ARG A 133 -10.51 13.68 -54.82
CA ARG A 133 -10.42 14.93 -55.59
C ARG A 133 -9.66 14.80 -56.92
N ARG A 134 -9.23 13.58 -57.32
CA ARG A 134 -8.52 13.34 -58.59
C ARG A 134 -9.34 12.58 -59.65
N GLU A 135 -10.63 12.34 -59.41
CA GLU A 135 -11.53 11.64 -60.36
C GLU A 135 -12.75 12.48 -60.81
N LEU A 136 -12.62 13.82 -60.83
CA LEU A 136 -13.59 14.72 -61.47
C LEU A 136 -12.90 15.68 -62.42
#